data_AF-A0A2P8W8P5-F1
#
_entry.id   AF-A0A2P8W8P5-F1
#
_cell.length_a   1.000
_cell.length_b   1.000
_cell.length_c   1.000
_cell.angle_alpha   90.00
_cell.angle_beta   90.00
_cell.angle_gamma   90.00
#
_symmetry.space_group_name_H-M   'P 1'
#
loop_
_entity.id
_entity.type
_entity.pdbx_description
1 polymer ?
#
loop_
_entity_poly.entity_id
_entity_poly.type
_entity_poly.pdbx_seq_one_letter_code
_entity_poly.pdbx_strand_id
1 'polypeptide(L)'
;MNEGAMNNTSKTDWARIDAMTDDDIDTSDIPPLSEEFFAKATLRMPQSTVSVVAVPVDAETLGWFQAQGEGAERHMAAALKIYAEAQKQAATLHSAS
;
A
#
# COMPACT_ATOMS: atom_id res chain seq x y z
N MET A 1 11.74 -17.70 -5.28
CA MET A 1 12.03 -16.27 -5.52
C MET A 1 12.76 -16.18 -6.84
N ASN A 2 12.36 -15.27 -7.74
CA ASN A 2 12.85 -15.21 -9.12
C ASN A 2 14.11 -14.34 -9.20
N GLU A 3 15.25 -14.91 -9.60
CA GLU A 3 16.60 -14.30 -9.63
C GLU A 3 16.82 -13.29 -10.78
N GLY A 4 15.76 -12.80 -11.42
CA GLY A 4 15.84 -12.25 -12.78
C GLY A 4 15.83 -10.73 -12.97
N ALA A 5 15.79 -9.87 -11.95
CA ALA A 5 15.58 -8.43 -12.18
C ALA A 5 16.28 -7.49 -11.17
N MET A 6 17.58 -7.66 -10.96
CA MET A 6 18.42 -6.61 -10.38
C MET A 6 19.59 -6.33 -11.32
N ASN A 7 19.36 -5.48 -12.33
CA ASN A 7 20.47 -4.87 -13.06
C ASN A 7 21.18 -3.91 -12.09
N ASN A 8 22.20 -4.42 -11.38
CA ASN A 8 22.99 -3.68 -10.39
C ASN A 8 23.77 -2.56 -11.10
N THR A 9 23.06 -1.48 -11.41
CA THR A 9 23.54 -0.28 -12.12
C THR A 9 24.31 0.62 -11.16
N SER A 10 24.33 0.27 -9.87
CA SER A 10 25.08 0.97 -8.87
C SER A 10 26.58 0.74 -9.08
N LYS A 11 27.36 1.82 -9.10
CA LYS A 11 28.82 1.77 -9.05
C LYS A 11 29.34 1.55 -7.62
N THR A 12 28.44 1.27 -6.67
CA THR A 12 28.79 1.01 -5.28
C THR A 12 29.56 -0.30 -5.15
N ASP A 13 30.68 -0.25 -4.44
CA ASP A 13 31.39 -1.43 -3.98
C ASP A 13 30.62 -2.08 -2.82
N TRP A 14 29.70 -2.99 -3.17
CA TRP A 14 28.85 -3.69 -2.21
C TRP A 14 29.62 -4.64 -1.30
N ALA A 15 30.70 -5.27 -1.79
CA ALA A 15 31.52 -6.16 -0.98
C ALA A 15 32.20 -5.41 0.18
N ARG A 16 32.59 -4.15 -0.05
CA ARG A 16 33.11 -3.27 1.01
C ARG A 16 32.03 -2.90 2.03
N ILE A 17 30.80 -2.62 1.59
CA ILE A 17 29.69 -2.29 2.51
C ILE A 17 29.31 -3.51 3.36
N ASP A 18 29.20 -4.69 2.74
CA ASP A 18 28.83 -5.93 3.44
C ASP A 18 29.86 -6.37 4.48
N ALA A 19 31.14 -5.98 4.31
CA ALA A 19 32.21 -6.30 5.24
C ALA A 19 32.45 -5.22 6.33
N MET A 20 31.76 -4.09 6.25
CA MET A 20 31.93 -2.95 7.17
C MET A 20 31.29 -3.26 8.53
N THR A 21 31.98 -2.90 9.62
CA THR A 21 31.42 -3.03 10.97
C THR A 21 30.69 -1.75 11.38
N ASP A 22 29.79 -1.85 12.37
CA ASP A 22 29.06 -0.67 12.88
C ASP A 22 30.02 0.44 13.38
N ASP A 23 31.16 0.07 13.96
CA ASP A 23 32.17 1.01 14.47
C ASP A 23 32.88 1.78 13.33
N ASP A 24 32.88 1.24 12.11
CA ASP A 24 33.46 1.90 10.93
C ASP A 24 32.52 2.95 10.31
N ILE A 25 31.26 3.03 10.78
CA ILE A 25 30.25 3.96 10.27
C ILE A 25 30.41 5.32 10.96
N ASP A 26 30.79 6.34 10.17
CA ASP A 26 30.83 7.72 10.65
C ASP A 26 29.42 8.29 10.79
N THR A 27 29.01 8.55 12.04
CA THR A 27 27.74 9.20 12.38
C THR A 27 27.93 10.59 12.99
N SER A 28 29.10 11.21 12.82
CA SER A 28 29.43 12.50 13.46
C SER A 28 28.51 13.65 13.03
N ASP A 29 27.89 13.54 11.87
CA ASP A 29 26.93 14.49 11.30
C ASP A 29 25.47 14.26 11.74
N ILE A 30 25.15 13.07 12.26
CA ILE A 30 23.79 12.68 12.68
C ILE A 30 23.80 12.39 14.18
N PRO A 31 23.62 13.41 15.04
CA PRO A 31 23.58 13.21 16.48
C PRO A 31 22.40 12.32 16.89
N PRO A 32 22.51 11.57 18.00
CA PRO A 32 21.42 10.75 18.50
C PRO A 32 20.20 11.61 18.85
N LEU A 33 19.01 11.10 18.50
CA LEU A 33 17.74 11.76 18.80
C LEU A 33 17.44 11.69 20.30
N SER A 34 17.05 12.83 20.89
CA SER A 34 16.75 12.92 22.32
C SER A 34 15.32 12.48 22.65
N GLU A 35 15.06 12.15 23.92
CA GLU A 35 13.71 11.88 24.40
C GLU A 35 12.77 13.09 24.18
N GLU A 36 13.29 14.31 24.30
CA GLU A 36 12.53 15.54 24.03
C GLU A 36 12.08 15.67 22.56
N PHE A 37 12.90 15.16 21.62
CA PHE A 37 12.53 15.10 20.22
C PHE A 37 11.33 14.16 20.03
N PHE A 38 11.39 12.96 20.60
CA PHE A 38 10.30 11.98 20.52
C PHE A 38 9.04 12.44 21.26
N ALA A 39 9.17 13.15 22.39
CA ALA A 39 8.04 13.70 23.14
C ALA A 39 7.20 14.71 22.33
N LYS A 40 7.81 15.39 21.35
CA LYS A 40 7.14 16.35 20.46
C LYS A 40 6.85 15.77 19.07
N ALA A 41 7.31 14.55 18.78
CA ALA A 41 7.14 13.93 17.49
C ALA A 41 5.70 13.41 17.32
N THR A 42 5.07 13.74 16.19
CA THR A 42 3.75 13.21 15.84
C THR A 42 3.91 12.01 14.92
N LEU A 43 3.53 10.83 15.41
CA LEU A 43 3.45 9.63 14.57
C LEU A 43 2.34 9.81 13.53
N ARG A 44 2.70 9.73 12.24
CA ARG A 44 1.72 9.60 11.16
C ARG A 44 1.69 8.17 10.66
N MET A 45 0.63 7.46 11.03
CA MET A 45 0.33 6.18 10.38
C MET A 45 -0.13 6.44 8.95
N PRO A 46 0.29 5.64 7.96
CA PRO A 46 -0.30 5.68 6.64
C PRO A 46 -1.80 5.41 6.80
N GLN A 47 -2.64 6.29 6.23
CA GLN A 47 -4.07 6.05 6.22
C GLN A 47 -4.33 4.84 5.32
N SER A 48 -4.72 3.71 5.92
CA SER A 48 -5.25 2.58 5.18
C SER A 48 -6.46 3.07 4.39
N THR A 49 -6.27 3.30 3.09
CA THR A 49 -7.33 3.81 2.21
C THR A 49 -8.33 2.70 1.87
N VAL A 50 -8.01 1.45 2.23
CA VAL A 50 -8.79 0.26 1.91
C VAL A 50 -9.15 -0.48 3.20
N SER A 51 -10.45 -0.56 3.47
CA SER A 51 -11.00 -1.46 4.48
C SER A 51 -11.29 -2.81 3.82
N VAL A 52 -10.72 -3.90 4.38
CA VAL A 52 -11.01 -5.26 3.92
C VAL A 52 -12.21 -5.80 4.69
N VAL A 53 -13.27 -6.19 3.97
CA VAL A 53 -14.49 -6.77 4.55
C VAL A 53 -14.86 -8.02 3.76
N ALA A 54 -15.30 -9.08 4.46
CA ALA A 54 -15.83 -10.27 3.81
C ALA A 54 -17.28 -10.02 3.37
N VAL A 55 -17.54 -10.09 2.06
CA VAL A 55 -18.88 -9.95 1.48
C VAL A 55 -19.26 -11.29 0.84
N PRO A 56 -20.39 -11.91 1.21
CA PRO A 56 -20.88 -13.09 0.52
C PRO A 56 -21.36 -12.72 -0.90
N VAL A 57 -20.91 -13.48 -1.88
CA VAL A 57 -21.25 -13.34 -3.30
C VAL A 57 -21.66 -14.72 -3.82
N ASP A 58 -22.62 -14.78 -4.74
CA ASP A 58 -22.99 -16.04 -5.38
C ASP A 58 -21.85 -16.62 -6.22
N ALA A 59 -21.88 -17.93 -6.44
CA ALA A 59 -20.79 -18.66 -7.09
C ALA A 59 -20.62 -18.29 -8.57
N GLU A 60 -21.70 -17.94 -9.27
CA GLU A 60 -21.66 -17.59 -10.69
C GLU A 60 -20.99 -16.23 -10.89
N THR A 61 -21.43 -15.22 -10.13
CA THR A 61 -20.85 -13.88 -10.14
C THR A 61 -19.38 -13.91 -9.74
N LEU A 62 -19.03 -14.66 -8.69
CA LEU A 62 -17.63 -14.80 -8.27
C LEU A 62 -16.78 -15.47 -9.36
N GLY A 63 -17.29 -16.55 -9.97
CA GLY A 63 -16.62 -17.25 -11.06
C GLY A 63 -16.37 -16.36 -12.28
N TRP A 64 -17.33 -15.50 -12.64
CA TRP A 64 -17.17 -14.54 -13.73
C TRP A 64 -16.05 -13.52 -13.47
N PHE A 65 -15.92 -13.00 -12.25
CA PHE A 65 -14.80 -12.12 -11.89
C PHE A 65 -13.47 -12.86 -11.91
N GLN A 66 -13.41 -14.07 -11.34
CA GLN A 66 -12.18 -14.88 -11.30
C GLN A 66 -11.67 -15.26 -12.69
N ALA A 67 -12.57 -15.47 -13.65
CA ALA A 67 -12.21 -15.75 -15.05
C ALA A 67 -11.42 -14.61 -15.72
N GLN A 68 -11.41 -13.41 -15.14
CA GLN A 68 -10.68 -12.24 -15.66
C GLN A 68 -9.20 -12.20 -15.21
N GLY A 69 -8.75 -13.19 -14.44
CA GLY A 69 -7.36 -13.35 -14.05
C GLY A 69 -6.90 -12.35 -12.98
N GLU A 70 -5.66 -11.86 -13.10
CA GLU A 70 -4.98 -11.03 -12.08
C GLU A 70 -5.72 -9.70 -11.76
N GLY A 71 -6.64 -9.27 -12.62
CA GLY A 71 -7.45 -8.07 -12.43
C GLY A 71 -8.77 -8.27 -11.67
N ALA A 72 -9.15 -9.51 -11.32
CA ALA A 72 -10.47 -9.85 -10.80
C ALA A 72 -10.90 -9.00 -9.59
N GLU A 73 -10.05 -8.89 -8.57
CA GLU A 73 -10.32 -8.10 -7.37
C GLU A 73 -10.48 -6.61 -7.70
N ARG A 74 -9.63 -6.07 -8.58
CA ARG A 74 -9.65 -4.67 -8.97
C ARG A 74 -10.92 -4.32 -9.74
N HIS A 75 -11.38 -5.22 -10.61
CA HIS A 75 -12.64 -5.07 -11.33
C HIS A 75 -13.85 -5.17 -10.40
N MET A 76 -13.82 -6.06 -9.41
CA MET A 76 -14.86 -6.18 -8.40
C MET A 76 -14.96 -4.90 -7.56
N ALA A 77 -13.83 -4.36 -7.10
CA ALA A 77 -13.78 -3.10 -6.38
C ALA A 77 -14.34 -1.92 -7.20
N ALA A 78 -14.00 -1.86 -8.50
CA ALA A 78 -14.53 -0.84 -9.40
C ALA A 78 -16.06 -0.96 -9.58
N ALA A 79 -16.58 -2.17 -9.75
CA ALA A 79 -18.02 -2.42 -9.87
C ALA A 79 -18.78 -1.97 -8.61
N LEU A 80 -18.29 -2.32 -7.42
CA LEU A 80 -18.88 -1.89 -6.15
C LEU A 80 -18.88 -0.37 -6.00
N LYS A 81 -17.80 0.31 -6.44
CA LYS A 81 -17.71 1.77 -6.42
C LYS A 81 -18.76 2.42 -7.32
N ILE A 82 -18.87 1.96 -8.58
CA ILE A 82 -19.84 2.49 -9.54
C ILE A 82 -21.27 2.34 -9.00
N TYR A 83 -21.61 1.17 -8.46
CA TYR A 83 -22.92 0.93 -7.87
C TYR A 83 -23.20 1.88 -6.70
N ALA A 84 -22.26 2.02 -5.78
CA ALA A 84 -22.41 2.90 -4.62
C ALA A 84 -22.59 4.38 -5.02
N GLU A 85 -21.86 4.85 -6.03
CA GLU A 85 -21.98 6.22 -6.54
C GLU A 85 -23.34 6.47 -7.19
N ALA A 86 -23.82 5.54 -8.01
CA ALA A 86 -25.15 5.64 -8.64
C ALA A 86 -26.27 5.71 -7.59
N GLN A 87 -26.20 4.88 -6.54
CA GLN A 87 -27.19 4.89 -5.46
C GLN A 87 -27.16 6.18 -4.64
N LYS A 88 -25.97 6.72 -4.36
CA LYS A 88 -25.84 8.01 -3.67
C LYS A 88 -26.47 9.15 -4.49
N GLN A 89 -26.23 9.18 -5.80
CA GLN A 89 -26.81 10.21 -6.67
C GLN A 89 -28.33 10.12 -6.72
N ALA A 90 -28.89 8.91 -6.86
CA ALA A 90 -30.34 8.70 -6.83
C ALA A 90 -30.98 9.16 -5.51
N ALA A 91 -30.35 8.84 -4.37
CA ALA A 91 -30.82 9.29 -3.06
C ALA A 91 -30.77 10.82 -2.91
N THR A 92 -29.73 11.48 -3.42
CA THR A 92 -29.64 12.95 -3.37
C THR A 92 -30.70 13.65 -4.22
N LEU A 93 -31.08 13.07 -5.37
CA LEU A 93 -32.13 13.61 -6.23
C LEU A 93 -33.53 13.44 -5.60
N HIS A 94 -33.78 12.32 -4.94
CA HIS A 94 -35.04 12.09 -4.23
C HIS A 94 -35.22 12.98 -2.99
N SER A 95 -34.12 13.43 -2.38
CA SER A 95 -34.13 14.31 -1.20
C SER A 95 -34.30 15.80 -1.54
N ALA A 96 -34.23 16.16 -2.83
CA ALA A 96 -34.27 17.53 -3.33
C ALA A 96 -35.57 17.89 -4.08
N SER A 97 -36.56 16.99 -4.09
CA SER A 97 -37.93 17.22 -4.57
C SER A 97 -38.92 17.21 -3.41
#